data_AF-A0A8T5LFD9-F1
#
_entry.id   AF-A0A8T5LFD9-F1
#
_cell.length_a   1.000
_cell.length_b   1.000
_cell.length_c   1.000
_cell.angle_alpha   90.00
_cell.angle_beta   90.00
_cell.angle_gamma   90.00
#
_symmetry.space_group_name_H-M   'P 1'
#
loop_
_entity.id
_entity.type
_entity.pdbx_description
1 polymer ?
#
loop_
_entity_poly.entity_id
_entity_poly.type
_entity_poly.pdbx_seq_one_letter_code
_entity_poly.pdbx_strand_id
1 'polypeptide(L)'
;MIVEIIAFLVVALIMFFLFKSFKKIIVFVINSVVGFLALFGFNAMFDVAIKINLWSILITGVGGSIGFVVILILHFLGLAF
;
A
#
# COMPACT_ATOMS: atom_id res chain seq x y z
N MET A 1 9.26 20.99 -8.24
CA MET A 1 10.02 21.11 -6.98
C MET A 1 9.25 20.67 -5.75
N ILE A 2 8.13 21.31 -5.37
CA ILE A 2 7.39 20.94 -4.13
C ILE A 2 6.83 19.50 -4.19
N VAL A 3 6.26 19.11 -5.33
CA VAL A 3 5.69 17.77 -5.55
C VAL A 3 6.77 16.68 -5.44
N GLU A 4 7.96 16.93 -5.97
CA GLU A 4 9.08 15.96 -5.92
C GLU A 4 9.61 15.78 -4.49
N ILE A 5 9.68 16.86 -3.70
CA ILE A 5 10.12 16.80 -2.30
C ILE A 5 9.12 16.01 -1.45
N ILE A 6 7.81 16.24 -1.65
CA ILE A 6 6.76 15.48 -0.97
C ILE A 6 6.82 14.01 -1.36
N ALA A 7 6.98 13.71 -2.65
CA ALA A 7 7.14 12.34 -3.13
C ALA A 7 8.36 11.66 -2.51
N PHE A 8 9.49 12.36 -2.39
CA PHE A 8 10.70 11.81 -1.80
C PHE A 8 10.55 11.51 -0.30
N LEU A 9 9.90 12.41 0.46
CA LEU A 9 9.57 12.20 1.87
C LEU A 9 8.64 10.99 2.06
N VAL A 10 7.62 10.86 1.20
CA VAL A 10 6.70 9.72 1.22
C VAL A 10 7.46 8.42 0.94
N VAL A 11 8.32 8.39 -0.09
CA VAL A 11 9.14 7.22 -0.44
C VAL A 11 10.11 6.84 0.68
N ALA A 12 10.78 7.81 1.29
CA ALA A 12 11.69 7.57 2.41
C ALA A 12 10.97 6.98 3.62
N LEU A 13 9.76 7.47 3.91
CA LEU A 13 8.93 6.98 5.01
C LEU A 13 8.40 5.56 4.72
N ILE A 14 8.04 5.27 3.47
CA ILE A 14 7.69 3.92 3.00
C ILE A 14 8.87 2.96 3.18
N MET A 15 10.09 3.34 2.75
CA MET A 15 11.29 2.50 2.88
C MET A 15 11.65 2.22 4.34
N PHE A 16 11.54 3.21 5.22
CA PHE A 16 11.83 3.04 6.64
C PHE A 16 10.87 2.02 7.30
N PHE A 17 9.59 2.08 6.99
CA PHE A 17 8.60 1.14 7.52
C PHE A 17 8.71 -0.25 6.91
N LEU A 18 9.00 -0.37 5.60
CA LEU A 18 9.31 -1.64 4.95
C LEU A 18 10.45 -2.36 5.68
N PHE A 19 11.53 -1.65 6.01
CA PHE A 19 12.69 -2.21 6.71
C PHE A 19 12.34 -2.78 8.10
N LYS A 20 11.30 -2.24 8.75
CA LYS A 20 10.82 -2.69 10.06
C LYS A 20 9.90 -3.92 9.97
N SER A 21 9.09 -4.02 8.92
CA SER A 21 8.14 -5.14 8.70
C SER A 21 8.82 -6.46 8.31
N PHE A 22 9.96 -6.42 7.62
CA PHE A 22 10.66 -7.64 7.15
C PHE A 22 11.13 -8.60 8.26
N LYS A 23 11.23 -8.17 9.53
CA LYS A 23 11.72 -9.02 10.63
C LYS A 23 10.69 -10.03 11.17
N LYS A 24 9.42 -9.99 10.75
CA LYS A 24 8.37 -10.87 11.30
C LYS A 24 7.41 -11.36 10.21
N ILE A 25 7.58 -12.60 9.76
CA ILE A 25 6.67 -13.30 8.81
C ILE A 25 5.20 -13.24 9.27
N ILE A 26 4.94 -13.35 10.57
CA ILE A 26 3.58 -13.26 11.12
C ILE A 26 2.96 -11.88 10.85
N VAL A 27 3.75 -10.81 10.95
CA VAL A 27 3.28 -9.44 10.67
C VAL A 27 2.98 -9.27 9.19
N PHE A 28 3.76 -9.89 8.31
CA PHE A 28 3.49 -9.88 6.88
C PHE A 28 2.14 -10.53 6.53
N VAL A 29 1.82 -11.67 7.13
CA VAL A 29 0.54 -12.36 6.91
C VAL A 29 -0.63 -11.51 7.41
N ILE A 30 -0.54 -10.95 8.63
CA ILE A 30 -1.59 -10.08 9.18
C ILE A 30 -1.77 -8.84 8.31
N ASN A 31 -0.68 -8.19 7.91
CA ASN A 31 -0.73 -7.01 7.05
C ASN A 31 -1.32 -7.32 5.67
N SER A 32 -1.06 -8.51 5.12
CA SER A 32 -1.62 -8.92 3.83
C SER A 32 -3.14 -9.09 3.91
N VAL A 33 -3.63 -9.72 4.99
CA VAL A 33 -5.06 -9.93 5.23
C VAL A 33 -5.76 -8.60 5.51
N VAL A 34 -5.20 -7.77 6.39
CA VAL A 34 -5.74 -6.45 6.71
C VAL A 34 -5.72 -5.53 5.49
N GLY A 35 -4.64 -5.56 4.70
CA GLY A 35 -4.50 -4.81 3.46
C GLY A 35 -5.52 -5.20 2.39
N PHE A 36 -5.74 -6.51 2.20
CA PHE A 36 -6.79 -7.01 1.32
C PHE A 36 -8.17 -6.51 1.75
N LEU A 37 -8.51 -6.64 3.04
CA LEU A 37 -9.79 -6.17 3.57
C LEU A 37 -9.95 -4.66 3.43
N ALA A 38 -8.88 -3.89 3.64
CA ALA A 38 -8.89 -2.44 3.47
C ALA A 38 -9.12 -2.05 2.01
N LEU A 39 -8.44 -2.67 1.04
CA LEU A 39 -8.66 -2.43 -0.40
C LEU A 39 -10.08 -2.79 -0.83
N PHE A 40 -10.57 -3.95 -0.37
CA PHE A 40 -11.92 -4.39 -0.65
C PHE A 40 -12.97 -3.43 -0.07
N GLY A 41 -12.81 -3.04 1.20
CA GLY A 41 -13.70 -2.09 1.86
C GLY A 41 -13.65 -0.70 1.21
N PHE A 42 -12.48 -0.25 0.77
CA PHE A 42 -12.32 1.03 0.08
C PHE A 42 -13.04 1.04 -1.28
N ASN A 43 -12.91 -0.03 -2.07
CA ASN A 43 -13.66 -0.19 -3.31
C ASN A 43 -15.18 -0.17 -3.05
N ALA A 44 -15.64 -0.87 -1.99
CA ALA A 44 -17.06 -0.94 -1.67
C ALA A 44 -17.66 0.38 -1.15
N MET A 45 -16.89 1.18 -0.40
CA MET A 45 -17.37 2.43 0.18
C MET A 45 -17.25 3.64 -0.76
N PHE A 46 -16.21 3.69 -1.59
CA PHE A 46 -15.89 4.85 -2.43
C PHE A 46 -16.14 4.61 -3.93
N ASP A 47 -16.63 3.42 -4.30
CA ASP A 47 -16.85 2.98 -5.68
C ASP A 47 -15.60 3.15 -6.57
N VAL A 48 -14.42 3.00 -5.95
CA VAL A 48 -13.13 3.10 -6.64
C VAL A 48 -12.80 1.71 -7.19
N ALA A 49 -12.54 1.60 -8.48
CA ALA A 49 -12.21 0.33 -9.13
C ALA A 49 -10.72 -0.02 -8.96
N ILE A 50 -10.22 -0.09 -7.72
CA ILE A 50 -8.84 -0.51 -7.46
C ILE A 50 -8.75 -2.01 -7.74
N LYS A 51 -7.88 -2.41 -8.64
CA LYS A 51 -7.77 -3.81 -9.01
C LYS A 51 -6.97 -4.58 -7.95
N ILE A 52 -7.62 -5.56 -7.36
CA ILE A 52 -7.06 -6.38 -6.28
C ILE A 52 -6.42 -7.61 -6.92
N ASN A 53 -5.10 -7.61 -6.97
CA ASN A 53 -4.29 -8.69 -7.52
C ASN A 53 -3.20 -9.12 -6.52
N LEU A 54 -2.43 -10.15 -6.87
CA LEU A 54 -1.37 -10.66 -6.01
C LEU A 54 -0.34 -9.57 -5.62
N TRP A 55 -0.04 -8.64 -6.52
CA TRP A 55 0.89 -7.53 -6.29
C TRP A 55 0.37 -6.53 -5.27
N SER A 56 -0.90 -6.14 -5.36
CA SER A 56 -1.54 -5.26 -4.38
C SER A 56 -1.53 -5.89 -2.98
N ILE A 57 -1.78 -7.20 -2.87
CA ILE A 57 -1.73 -7.93 -1.60
C ILE A 57 -0.29 -7.97 -1.06
N LEU A 58 0.71 -8.26 -1.90
CA LEU A 58 2.12 -8.24 -1.51
C LEU A 58 2.55 -6.85 -1.03
N ILE A 59 2.19 -5.78 -1.75
CA ILE A 59 2.55 -4.41 -1.38
C ILE A 59 1.92 -4.04 -0.04
N THR A 60 0.64 -4.37 0.20
CA THR A 60 0.03 -4.20 1.51
C THR A 60 0.60 -5.14 2.58
N GLY A 61 1.06 -6.33 2.20
CA GLY A 61 1.65 -7.30 3.11
C GLY A 61 2.99 -6.83 3.67
N VAL A 62 3.88 -6.36 2.79
CA VAL A 62 5.19 -5.84 3.20
C VAL A 62 5.05 -4.45 3.83
N GLY A 63 4.21 -3.58 3.25
CA GLY A 63 4.06 -2.18 3.66
C GLY A 63 3.01 -1.92 4.75
N GLY A 64 2.12 -2.87 5.06
CA GLY A 64 0.98 -2.66 5.95
C GLY A 64 0.05 -1.54 5.45
N SER A 65 -0.39 -0.69 6.38
CA SER A 65 -1.19 0.50 6.09
C SER A 65 -0.51 1.47 5.11
N ILE A 66 0.82 1.51 5.11
CA ILE A 66 1.57 2.35 4.17
C ILE A 66 1.53 1.76 2.77
N GLY A 67 1.62 0.42 2.64
CA GLY A 67 1.44 -0.26 1.36
C GLY A 67 0.06 0.02 0.75
N PHE A 68 -0.97 0.12 1.59
CA PHE A 68 -2.30 0.54 1.15
C PHE A 68 -2.32 1.96 0.58
N VAL A 69 -1.68 2.92 1.26
CA VAL A 69 -1.55 4.31 0.76
C VAL A 69 -0.79 4.35 -0.57
N VAL A 70 0.26 3.55 -0.72
CA VAL A 70 1.00 3.44 -1.99
C VAL A 70 0.10 2.98 -3.13
N ILE A 71 -0.75 1.99 -2.89
CA ILE A 71 -1.68 1.48 -3.91
C ILE A 71 -2.72 2.54 -4.28
N LEU A 72 -3.23 3.29 -3.31
CA LEU A 72 -4.12 4.41 -3.59
C LEU A 72 -3.44 5.46 -4.47
N ILE A 73 -2.21 5.85 -4.13
CA ILE A 73 -1.44 6.82 -4.94
C ILE A 73 -1.20 6.28 -6.35
N LEU A 74 -0.78 5.02 -6.49
CA LEU A 74 -0.59 4.37 -7.79
C LEU A 74 -1.89 4.33 -8.60
N HIS A 75 -3.04 4.15 -7.94
CA HIS A 75 -4.34 4.16 -8.60
C HIS A 75 -4.71 5.54 -9.11
N PHE A 76 -4.57 6.57 -8.29
CA PHE A 76 -4.80 7.95 -8.74
C PHE A 76 -3.83 8.43 -9.82
N LEU A 77 -2.63 7.85 -9.89
CA LEU A 77 -1.67 8.08 -10.97
C LEU A 77 -1.99 7.29 -12.26
N GLY A 78 -3.05 6.47 -12.28
CA GLY A 78 -3.40 5.63 -13.43
C GLY A 78 -2.44 4.46 -13.65
N LEU A 79 -1.55 4.18 -12.70
CA LEU A 79 -0.56 3.12 -12.73
C LEU A 79 -1.06 1.83 -12.03
N ALA A 80 -2.20 1.88 -11.33
CA ALA A 80 -2.65 0.73 -10.56
C ALA A 80 -3.08 -0.44 -11.44
N PHE A 81 -2.45 -1.56 -11.11
CA PHE A 81 -2.71 -2.93 -11.55
C PHE A 81 -3.91 -3.53 -10.88
#